data_AF-A0A1H5B4Y1-F1
#
_entry.id   AF-A0A1H5B4Y1-F1
#
_cell.length_a   1.000
_cell.length_b   1.000
_cell.length_c   1.000
_cell.angle_alpha   90.00
_cell.angle_beta   90.00
_cell.angle_gamma   90.00
#
_symmetry.space_group_name_H-M   'P 1'
#
loop_
_entity.id
_entity.type
_entity.pdbx_description
1 polymer ?
#
loop_
_entity_poly.entity_id
_entity_poly.type
_entity_poly.pdbx_seq_one_letter_code
_entity_poly.pdbx_strand_id
1 'polypeptide(L)'
;MTPSIVINTVGGATFAKCNAQNQPLFRINAGISCEEALEQASLLMDCVNKLTFLSGMENDNASMVWASHYLSEMAKAIIDDVTSGLQLAQGGGV
;
A
#
# COMPACT_ATOMS: atom_id res chain seq x y z
N MET A 1 1.27 -28.92 15.79
CA MET A 1 0.77 -27.86 14.88
C MET A 1 0.91 -26.55 15.63
N THR A 2 1.87 -25.71 15.27
CA THR A 2 1.90 -24.32 15.74
C THR A 2 0.67 -23.62 15.16
N PRO A 3 -0.13 -22.89 15.96
CA PRO A 3 -1.22 -22.12 15.41
C PRO A 3 -0.63 -21.06 14.47
N SER A 4 -1.08 -21.04 13.21
CA SER A 4 -0.76 -19.94 12.30
C SER A 4 -1.41 -18.69 12.88
N ILE A 5 -0.59 -17.80 13.43
CA ILE A 5 -1.06 -16.47 13.84
C ILE A 5 -1.44 -15.72 12.57
N VAL A 6 -2.73 -15.49 12.40
CA VAL A 6 -3.25 -14.67 11.31
C VAL A 6 -3.16 -13.21 11.78
N ILE A 7 -2.29 -12.45 11.11
CA ILE A 7 -2.12 -11.02 11.35
C ILE A 7 -2.89 -10.30 10.26
N ASN A 8 -3.72 -9.34 10.67
CA ASN A 8 -4.56 -8.59 9.77
C ASN A 8 -4.19 -7.11 9.76
N THR A 9 -4.55 -6.45 8.67
CA THR A 9 -4.56 -4.99 8.55
C THR A 9 -5.40 -4.36 9.67
N VAL A 10 -4.97 -3.20 10.13
CA VAL A 10 -5.60 -2.39 11.19
C VAL A 10 -6.63 -1.43 10.60
N GLY A 11 -6.42 -1.00 9.35
CA GLY A 11 -7.27 -0.05 8.63
C GLY A 11 -7.08 1.42 9.05
N GLY A 12 -5.87 1.77 9.47
CA GLY A 12 -5.48 3.12 9.89
C GLY A 12 -4.71 3.91 8.83
N ALA A 13 -4.08 3.24 7.87
CA ALA A 13 -3.30 3.91 6.82
C ALA A 13 -4.19 4.52 5.74
N THR A 14 -3.85 5.74 5.33
CA THR A 14 -4.60 6.54 4.34
C THR A 14 -3.72 7.01 3.20
N PHE A 15 -4.29 7.22 2.01
CA PHE A 15 -3.59 7.70 0.82
C PHE A 15 -4.50 8.53 -0.10
N ALA A 16 -3.95 9.02 -1.22
CA ALA A 16 -4.63 9.87 -2.20
C ALA A 16 -5.24 11.12 -1.54
N LYS A 17 -4.38 12.04 -1.14
CA LYS A 17 -4.84 13.30 -0.56
C LYS A 17 -5.56 14.13 -1.62
N CYS A 18 -6.76 14.60 -1.30
CA CYS A 18 -7.59 15.39 -2.19
C CYS A 18 -7.77 16.82 -1.63
N ASN A 19 -8.24 17.73 -2.49
CA ASN A 19 -8.57 19.13 -2.21
C ASN A 19 -7.44 19.99 -1.61
N ALA A 20 -7.75 21.27 -1.36
CA ALA A 20 -6.78 22.25 -0.85
C ALA A 20 -6.37 21.99 0.62
N GLN A 21 -7.13 21.18 1.34
CA GLN A 21 -6.87 20.81 2.73
C GLN A 21 -6.14 19.46 2.85
N ASN A 22 -5.76 18.84 1.72
CA ASN A 22 -4.99 17.59 1.69
C ASN A 22 -5.68 16.44 2.44
N GLN A 23 -7.02 16.39 2.37
CA GLN A 23 -7.82 15.40 3.09
C GLN A 23 -7.56 14.00 2.50
N PRO A 24 -7.36 12.96 3.33
CA PRO A 24 -7.20 11.60 2.81
C PRO A 24 -8.51 11.14 2.17
N LEU A 25 -8.46 10.72 0.90
CA LEU A 25 -9.63 10.23 0.19
C LEU A 25 -9.86 8.73 0.40
N PHE A 26 -8.77 7.96 0.50
CA PHE A 26 -8.83 6.50 0.61
C PHE A 26 -8.05 5.99 1.83
N ARG A 27 -8.40 4.78 2.25
CA ARG A 27 -7.75 4.07 3.36
C ARG A 27 -7.66 2.57 3.10
N ILE A 28 -6.76 1.92 3.81
CA ILE A 28 -6.75 0.46 3.91
C ILE A 28 -7.92 0.02 4.80
N ASN A 29 -8.57 -1.09 4.46
CA ASN A 29 -9.61 -1.68 5.29
C ASN A 29 -9.00 -2.62 6.32
N ALA A 30 -9.55 -2.62 7.53
CA ALA A 30 -9.16 -3.52 8.59
C ALA A 30 -9.61 -4.96 8.30
N GLY A 31 -8.92 -5.94 8.89
CA GLY A 31 -9.34 -7.35 8.86
C GLY A 31 -8.96 -8.11 7.58
N ILE A 32 -8.11 -7.55 6.73
CA ILE A 32 -7.52 -8.24 5.57
C ILE A 32 -6.25 -8.93 6.03
N SER A 33 -5.97 -10.15 5.57
CA SER A 33 -4.71 -10.83 5.87
C SER A 33 -3.52 -9.96 5.46
N CYS A 34 -2.54 -9.80 6.36
CA CYS A 34 -1.31 -9.07 6.04
C CYS A 34 -0.54 -9.72 4.89
N GLU A 35 -0.62 -11.04 4.72
CA GLU A 35 0.00 -11.76 3.61
C GLU A 35 -0.63 -11.38 2.28
N GLU A 36 -1.96 -11.47 2.18
CA GLU A 36 -2.71 -11.11 0.97
C GLU A 36 -2.54 -9.61 0.64
N ALA A 37 -2.50 -8.77 1.67
CA ALA A 37 -2.25 -7.34 1.51
C ALA A 37 -0.83 -7.09 0.92
N LEU A 38 0.21 -7.75 1.45
CA LEU A 38 1.56 -7.64 0.91
C LEU A 38 1.69 -8.18 -0.52
N GLU A 39 0.95 -9.24 -0.86
CA GLU A 39 0.87 -9.73 -2.25
C GLU A 39 0.33 -8.63 -3.18
N GLN A 40 -0.75 -7.94 -2.79
CA GLN A 40 -1.28 -6.80 -3.54
C GLN A 40 -0.27 -5.66 -3.65
N ALA A 41 0.45 -5.32 -2.56
CA ALA A 41 1.49 -4.30 -2.61
C ALA A 41 2.61 -4.66 -3.60
N SER A 42 2.99 -5.95 -3.67
CA SER A 42 3.99 -6.45 -4.62
C SER A 42 3.53 -6.28 -6.07
N LEU A 43 2.28 -6.65 -6.37
CA LEU A 43 1.69 -6.47 -7.71
C LEU A 43 1.66 -5.00 -8.12
N LEU A 44 1.26 -4.10 -7.21
CA LEU A 44 1.28 -2.66 -7.45
C LEU A 44 2.69 -2.16 -7.76
N MET A 45 3.70 -2.61 -6.99
CA MET A 45 5.09 -2.22 -7.22
C MET A 45 5.68 -2.76 -8.53
N ASP A 46 5.26 -3.94 -8.99
CA ASP A 46 5.61 -4.43 -10.33
C ASP A 46 5.06 -3.49 -11.43
N CYS A 47 3.81 -3.05 -11.30
CA CYS A 47 3.24 -2.04 -12.21
C CYS A 47 4.00 -0.71 -12.15
N VAL A 48 4.35 -0.23 -10.95
CA VAL A 48 5.16 0.99 -10.76
C VAL A 48 6.49 0.89 -11.50
N ASN A 49 7.20 -0.23 -11.34
CA ASN A 49 8.49 -0.46 -11.99
C ASN A 49 8.36 -0.42 -13.52
N LYS A 50 7.35 -1.10 -14.07
CA LYS A 50 7.07 -1.11 -15.52
C LYS A 50 6.74 0.28 -16.05
N LEU A 51 5.82 0.99 -15.41
CA LEU A 51 5.40 2.32 -15.84
C LEU A 51 6.53 3.34 -15.74
N THR A 52 7.35 3.28 -14.68
CA THR A 52 8.49 4.18 -14.50
C THR A 52 9.56 3.92 -15.56
N PHE A 53 9.82 2.65 -15.88
CA PHE A 53 10.75 2.28 -16.95
C PHE A 53 10.28 2.79 -18.32
N LEU A 54 9.02 2.52 -18.69
CA LEU A 54 8.44 2.97 -19.95
C LEU A 54 8.42 4.51 -20.05
N SER A 55 8.09 5.18 -18.96
CA SER A 55 8.10 6.65 -18.91
C SER A 55 9.47 7.21 -19.27
N GLY A 56 10.57 6.61 -18.78
CA GLY A 56 11.92 7.07 -19.10
C GLY A 56 12.32 6.93 -20.58
N MET A 57 11.57 6.16 -21.37
CA MET A 57 11.85 5.89 -22.79
C MET A 57 11.04 6.77 -23.75
N GLU A 58 9.91 7.33 -23.32
CA GLU A 58 8.95 8.04 -24.17
C GLU A 58 8.95 9.57 -23.96
N ASN A 59 8.65 10.33 -25.01
CA ASN A 59 8.65 11.80 -25.00
C ASN A 59 7.35 12.44 -24.44
N ASP A 60 6.27 11.66 -24.27
CA ASP A 60 5.00 12.09 -23.66
C ASP A 60 4.50 11.03 -22.66
N ASN A 61 5.06 11.09 -21.45
CA ASN A 61 4.92 10.05 -20.42
C ASN A 61 4.11 10.52 -19.19
N ALA A 62 3.49 11.70 -19.23
CA ALA A 62 2.88 12.32 -18.05
C ALA A 62 1.86 11.40 -17.38
N SER A 63 1.01 10.74 -18.17
CA SER A 63 0.01 9.78 -17.67
C SER A 63 0.65 8.58 -16.97
N MET A 64 1.76 8.04 -17.50
CA MET A 64 2.46 6.90 -16.90
C MET A 64 3.15 7.29 -15.59
N VAL A 65 3.74 8.49 -15.53
CA VAL A 65 4.35 9.04 -14.31
C VAL A 65 3.30 9.26 -13.22
N TRP A 66 2.14 9.82 -13.55
CA TRP A 66 1.07 9.99 -12.57
C TRP A 66 0.48 8.65 -12.13
N ALA A 67 0.30 7.69 -13.05
CA ALA A 67 -0.15 6.35 -12.70
C ALA A 67 0.83 5.65 -11.75
N SER A 68 2.13 5.69 -12.03
CA SER A 68 3.15 5.10 -11.14
C SER A 68 3.18 5.79 -9.77
N HIS A 69 2.99 7.11 -9.74
CA HIS A 69 2.90 7.87 -8.49
C HIS A 69 1.73 7.40 -7.61
N TYR A 70 0.51 7.33 -8.15
CA TYR A 70 -0.66 6.91 -7.36
C TYR A 70 -0.59 5.43 -6.94
N LEU A 71 -0.10 4.54 -7.81
CA LEU A 71 0.11 3.13 -7.46
C LEU A 71 1.16 2.98 -6.34
N SER A 72 2.20 3.84 -6.33
CA SER A 72 3.19 3.86 -5.26
C SER A 72 2.59 4.32 -3.94
N GLU A 73 1.70 5.33 -3.94
CA GLU A 73 0.98 5.74 -2.73
C GLU A 73 0.11 4.61 -2.17
N MET A 74 -0.58 3.87 -3.04
CA MET A 74 -1.40 2.71 -2.65
C MET A 74 -0.53 1.62 -2.01
N ALA A 75 0.56 1.21 -2.67
CA ALA A 75 1.48 0.20 -2.15
C ALA A 75 2.07 0.61 -0.81
N LYS A 76 2.45 1.88 -0.66
CA LYS A 76 2.95 2.42 0.61
C LYS A 76 1.92 2.32 1.72
N ALA A 77 0.67 2.72 1.47
CA ALA A 77 -0.38 2.66 2.48
C ALA A 77 -0.64 1.22 2.96
N ILE A 78 -0.60 0.24 2.05
CA ILE A 78 -0.69 -1.17 2.40
C ILE A 78 0.45 -1.57 3.36
N ILE A 79 1.69 -1.24 3.00
CA ILE A 79 2.87 -1.59 3.81
C ILE A 79 2.81 -0.93 5.20
N ASP A 80 2.41 0.33 5.28
CA ASP A 80 2.25 1.06 6.54
C ASP A 80 1.19 0.39 7.45
N ASP A 81 0.06 -0.04 6.87
CA ASP A 81 -1.02 -0.68 7.63
C ASP A 81 -0.64 -2.09 8.10
N VAL A 82 0.02 -2.87 7.24
CA VAL A 82 0.58 -4.19 7.59
C VAL A 82 1.62 -4.06 8.70
N THR A 83 2.50 -3.06 8.62
CA THR A 83 3.49 -2.78 9.67
C THR A 83 2.79 -2.49 11.00
N SER A 84 1.70 -1.73 10.97
CA SER A 84 0.89 -1.46 12.17
C SER A 84 0.27 -2.75 12.72
N GLY A 85 -0.26 -3.62 11.87
CA GLY A 85 -0.82 -4.92 12.26
C GLY A 85 0.22 -5.84 12.91
N LEU A 86 1.42 -5.91 12.34
CA LEU A 86 2.56 -6.66 12.89
C LEU A 86 2.98 -6.13 14.27
N GLN A 87 3.03 -4.80 14.44
CA GLN A 87 3.38 -4.18 15.72
C GLN A 87 2.34 -4.47 16.81
N LEU A 88 1.05 -4.42 16.48
CA LEU A 88 -0.02 -4.77 17.43
C LEU A 88 0.05 -6.24 17.86
N ALA A 89 0.34 -7.15 16.92
CA ALA A 89 0.50 -8.57 17.22
C ALA A 89 1.71 -8.83 18.15
N GLN A 90 2.78 -8.05 18.02
CA GLN A 90 3.98 -8.15 18.88
C GLN A 90 3.79 -7.48 20.26
N GLY A 91 2.97 -6.41 20.34
CA GLY A 91 2.70 -5.66 21.56
C GLY A 91 1.58 -6.20 22.45
N GLY A 92 0.73 -7.10 21.94
CA GLY A 92 -0.39 -7.71 22.67
C GLY A 92 -0.02 -8.85 23.64
N GLY A 93 1.28 -9.02 23.95
CA GLY A 93 1.81 -10.07 24.81
C GLY A 93 2.16 -9.65 26.25
N VAL A 94 1.60 -8.54 26.75
CA VAL A 94 1.83 -8.05 28.13
C VAL A 94 0.53 -7.99 28.91
#